data_AF-A0A4Y2R7M4-F1
#
_entry.id   AF-A0A4Y2R7M4-F1
#
_cell.length_a   1.000
_cell.length_b   1.000
_cell.length_c   1.000
_cell.angle_alpha   90.00
_cell.angle_beta   90.00
_cell.angle_gamma   90.00
#
_symmetry.space_group_name_H-M   'P 1'
#
loop_
_entity.id
_entity.type
_entity.pdbx_description
1 polymer ?
#
loop_
_entity_poly.entity_id
_entity_poly.type
_entity_poly.pdbx_seq_one_letter_code
_entity_poly.pdbx_strand_id
1 'polypeptide(L)'
;MFSPNALANLPQESREHVKMLLNCTAELRPDAFQTSKLPMFEDVGVKTLQYLDSLYQWDNLQKSQFYRGLPQIIAKMPKRVNLHRIIPCLAKEYHTPEMVPFVLPNVLLVSEDATKEEFQSLILPDIIPLFRLQEPVQITLIFMQKMELLLSKCPQAVIANHVLPMVYRALESDAQQIQELCLSIIPKFASLIEYSAMKNALLPRIKKLCISTSYLSVRVNCLVCIGKLLEHLDKWLVLDEILPFLPQIPSKEPAVLMGVLGKL
;
A
#
# COMPACT_ATOMS: atom_id res chain seq x y z
N MET A 1 3.91 54.96 1.95
CA MET A 1 4.28 54.05 3.06
C MET A 1 3.34 52.86 3.01
N PHE A 2 3.87 51.64 2.88
CA PHE A 2 3.05 50.43 3.01
C PHE A 2 2.43 50.38 4.40
N SER A 3 1.17 49.95 4.51
CA SER A 3 0.56 49.78 5.83
C SER A 3 1.36 48.72 6.62
N PRO A 4 1.53 48.88 7.94
CA PRO A 4 2.31 47.93 8.75
C PRO A 4 1.79 46.49 8.67
N ASN A 5 0.51 46.31 8.32
CA ASN A 5 -0.13 45.00 8.17
C ASN A 5 -0.07 44.42 6.74
N ALA A 6 0.43 45.16 5.75
CA ALA A 6 0.40 44.70 4.35
C ALA A 6 1.19 43.40 4.13
N LEU A 7 2.20 43.12 4.95
CA LEU A 7 3.06 41.94 4.86
C LEU A 7 2.76 40.88 5.94
N ALA A 8 1.67 41.04 6.70
CA ALA A 8 1.35 40.15 7.83
C ALA A 8 1.03 38.70 7.40
N ASN A 9 0.59 38.50 6.15
CA ASN A 9 0.29 37.17 5.60
C ASN A 9 1.52 36.41 5.09
N LEU A 10 2.70 37.04 5.08
CA LEU A 10 3.93 36.41 4.63
C LEU A 10 4.66 35.70 5.78
N PRO A 11 5.39 34.60 5.51
CA PRO A 11 6.29 33.98 6.48
C PRO A 11 7.28 35.01 7.03
N GLN A 12 7.53 34.99 8.33
CA GLN A 12 8.33 36.02 9.01
C GLN A 12 9.72 36.18 8.38
N GLU A 13 10.33 35.08 7.97
CA GLU A 13 11.65 35.00 7.31
C GLU A 13 11.69 35.69 5.94
N SER A 14 10.54 35.79 5.25
CA SER A 14 10.44 36.41 3.92
C SER A 14 10.20 37.91 3.96
N ARG A 15 9.68 38.44 5.08
CA ARG A 15 9.15 39.81 5.15
C ARG A 15 10.22 40.85 4.91
N GLU A 16 11.41 40.69 5.49
CA GLU A 16 12.52 41.63 5.31
C GLU A 16 13.02 41.63 3.87
N HIS A 17 13.15 40.45 3.26
CA HIS A 17 13.55 40.34 1.85
C HIS A 17 12.54 41.01 0.92
N VAL A 18 11.25 40.79 1.15
CA VAL A 18 10.17 41.43 0.37
C VAL A 18 10.16 42.95 0.56
N LYS A 19 10.46 43.46 1.77
CA LYS A 19 10.64 44.90 1.98
C LYS A 19 11.79 45.47 1.13
N MET A 20 12.92 44.76 1.05
CA MET A 20 14.05 45.18 0.23
C MET A 20 13.73 45.21 -1.27
N LEU A 21 12.91 44.26 -1.76
CA LEU A 21 12.44 44.26 -3.16
C LEU A 21 11.60 45.49 -3.51
N LEU A 22 10.92 46.08 -2.52
CA LEU A 22 10.07 47.27 -2.69
C LEU A 22 10.85 48.60 -2.60
N ASN A 23 12.18 48.55 -2.52
CA ASN A 23 12.99 49.76 -2.42
C ASN A 23 12.89 50.63 -3.69
N CYS A 24 12.78 51.94 -3.51
CA CYS A 24 12.72 52.90 -4.63
C CYS A 24 14.03 52.90 -5.43
N THR A 25 15.16 52.67 -4.76
CA THR A 25 16.48 52.59 -5.39
C THR A 25 16.72 51.18 -5.93
N ALA A 26 16.93 51.06 -7.25
CA ALA A 26 17.05 49.76 -7.91
C ALA A 26 18.25 48.92 -7.42
N GLU A 27 19.36 49.57 -7.09
CA GLU A 27 20.62 48.92 -6.65
C GLU A 27 20.51 48.27 -5.26
N LEU A 28 19.54 48.69 -4.44
CA LEU A 28 19.30 48.14 -3.10
C LEU A 28 18.34 46.94 -3.12
N ARG A 29 17.77 46.61 -4.29
CA ARG A 29 16.89 45.45 -4.43
C ARG A 29 17.74 44.19 -4.53
N PRO A 30 17.39 43.12 -3.80
CA PRO A 30 18.13 41.88 -3.88
C PRO A 30 17.97 41.25 -5.26
N ASP A 31 19.05 40.61 -5.72
CA ASP A 31 19.04 39.87 -6.98
C ASP A 31 18.39 38.48 -6.84
N ALA A 32 18.23 37.79 -7.97
CA ALA A 32 17.65 36.45 -7.99
C ALA A 32 18.47 35.44 -7.17
N PHE A 33 19.80 35.60 -7.13
CA PHE A 33 20.70 34.71 -6.40
C PHE A 33 20.51 34.87 -4.88
N GLN A 34 20.46 36.10 -4.38
CA GLN A 34 20.15 36.41 -2.99
C GLN A 34 18.77 35.89 -2.59
N THR A 35 17.78 35.99 -3.50
CA THR A 35 16.44 35.44 -3.26
C THR A 35 16.45 33.92 -3.14
N SER A 36 17.26 33.22 -3.95
CA SER A 36 17.37 31.76 -3.88
C SER A 36 17.98 31.24 -2.57
N LYS A 37 18.68 32.10 -1.82
CA LYS A 37 19.33 31.79 -0.53
C LYS A 37 18.44 32.02 0.70
N LEU A 38 17.16 32.30 0.51
CA LEU A 38 16.28 32.53 1.66
C LEU A 38 16.04 31.24 2.46
N PRO A 39 16.02 31.31 3.81
CA PRO A 39 15.84 30.12 4.67
C PRO A 39 14.57 29.32 4.37
N MET A 40 13.50 29.97 3.89
CA MET A 40 12.26 29.28 3.51
C MET A 40 12.45 28.23 2.41
N PHE A 41 13.47 28.39 1.56
CA PHE A 41 13.79 27.41 0.51
C PHE A 41 14.67 26.28 1.01
N GLU A 42 15.19 26.38 2.24
CA GLU A 42 15.94 25.32 2.89
C GLU A 42 15.06 24.30 3.63
N ASP A 43 13.74 24.53 3.65
CA ASP A 43 12.76 23.62 4.23
C ASP A 43 12.88 22.20 3.64
N VAL A 44 12.68 21.21 4.50
CA VAL A 44 12.82 19.79 4.15
C VAL A 44 11.83 19.40 3.05
N GLY A 45 10.62 19.94 3.06
CA GLY A 45 9.62 19.70 2.03
C GLY A 45 10.05 20.27 0.67
N VAL A 46 10.59 21.49 0.66
CA VAL A 46 11.10 22.14 -0.56
C VAL A 46 12.26 21.34 -1.16
N LYS A 47 13.26 20.97 -0.33
CA LYS A 47 14.39 20.12 -0.78
C LYS A 47 13.91 18.78 -1.33
N THR A 48 12.90 18.18 -0.69
CA THR A 48 12.33 16.91 -1.15
C THR A 48 11.69 17.04 -2.52
N LEU A 49 10.94 18.12 -2.79
CA LEU A 49 10.37 18.37 -4.11
C LEU A 49 11.46 18.58 -5.17
N GLN A 50 12.53 19.31 -4.83
CA GLN A 50 13.69 19.46 -5.72
C GLN A 50 14.37 18.12 -6.01
N TYR A 51 14.54 17.26 -5.00
CA TYR A 51 15.08 15.92 -5.19
C TYR A 51 14.19 15.08 -6.11
N LEU A 52 12.86 15.12 -5.91
CA LEU A 52 11.89 14.45 -6.77
C LEU A 52 12.01 14.87 -8.24
N ASP A 53 12.29 16.15 -8.51
CA ASP A 53 12.49 16.67 -9.87
C ASP A 53 13.83 16.21 -10.49
N SER A 54 14.84 15.91 -9.67
CA SER A 54 16.18 15.46 -10.11
C SER A 54 16.37 13.94 -10.16
N LEU A 55 15.37 13.14 -9.75
CA LEU A 55 15.47 11.68 -9.60
C LEU A 55 15.97 10.95 -10.84
N TYR A 56 15.67 11.46 -12.04
CA TYR A 56 16.10 10.82 -13.29
C TYR A 56 17.63 10.68 -13.39
N GLN A 57 18.39 11.56 -12.73
CA GLN A 57 19.85 11.55 -12.76
C GLN A 57 20.47 10.57 -11.75
N TRP A 58 19.66 10.01 -10.84
CA TRP A 58 20.13 9.19 -9.73
C TRP A 58 20.12 7.71 -10.10
N ASP A 59 21.04 6.95 -9.51
CA ASP A 59 21.02 5.49 -9.62
C ASP A 59 19.93 4.86 -8.72
N ASN A 60 19.64 3.58 -8.95
CA ASN A 60 18.61 2.85 -8.19
C ASN A 60 18.92 2.76 -6.69
N LEU A 61 20.19 2.74 -6.30
CA LEU A 61 20.60 2.65 -4.90
C LEU A 61 20.24 3.95 -4.17
N GLN A 62 20.64 5.09 -4.72
CA GLN A 62 20.33 6.44 -4.23
C GLN A 62 18.80 6.65 -4.15
N LYS A 63 18.08 6.29 -5.22
CA LYS A 63 16.61 6.34 -5.23
C LYS A 63 16.00 5.50 -4.11
N SER A 64 16.48 4.27 -3.91
CA SER A 64 15.95 3.37 -2.89
C SER A 64 16.14 3.92 -1.48
N GLN A 65 17.28 4.55 -1.20
CA GLN A 65 17.57 5.20 0.09
C GLN A 65 16.66 6.40 0.33
N PHE A 66 16.45 7.22 -0.70
CA PHE A 66 15.53 8.35 -0.65
C PHE A 66 14.08 7.92 -0.38
N TYR A 67 13.57 6.93 -1.12
CA TYR A 67 12.20 6.44 -0.92
C TYR A 67 11.98 5.82 0.46
N ARG A 68 13.01 5.27 1.12
CA ARG A 68 12.89 4.79 2.51
C ARG A 68 12.74 5.92 3.53
N GLY A 69 13.32 7.09 3.27
CA GLY A 69 13.22 8.27 4.14
C GLY A 69 11.96 9.11 3.91
N LEU A 70 11.36 8.97 2.73
CA LEU A 70 10.21 9.77 2.29
C LEU A 70 8.95 9.68 3.17
N PRO A 71 8.60 8.57 3.86
CA PRO A 71 7.41 8.49 4.70
C PRO A 71 7.34 9.56 5.80
N GLN A 72 8.49 9.88 6.40
CA GLN A 72 8.58 10.89 7.47
C GLN A 72 8.28 12.30 6.96
N ILE A 73 8.55 12.54 5.68
CA ILE A 73 8.35 13.82 5.02
C ILE A 73 6.90 13.92 4.54
N ILE A 74 6.36 12.86 3.92
CA ILE A 74 4.96 12.77 3.48
C ILE A 74 3.99 13.17 4.59
N ALA A 75 4.22 12.68 5.81
CA ALA A 75 3.38 12.98 6.98
C ALA A 75 3.33 14.48 7.36
N LYS A 76 4.33 15.27 6.95
CA LYS A 76 4.41 16.72 7.21
C LYS A 76 3.95 17.56 6.03
N MET A 77 3.82 16.95 4.86
CA MET A 77 3.51 17.67 3.63
C MET A 77 2.00 17.89 3.49
N PRO A 78 1.57 19.01 2.89
CA PRO A 78 0.16 19.24 2.61
C PRO A 78 -0.39 18.14 1.71
N LYS A 79 -1.59 17.62 2.05
CA LYS A 79 -2.29 16.56 1.29
C LYS A 79 -2.29 16.79 -0.22
N ARG A 80 -2.54 18.04 -0.65
CA ARG A 80 -2.55 18.42 -2.07
C ARG A 80 -1.19 18.18 -2.75
N VAL A 81 -0.09 18.43 -2.05
CA VAL A 81 1.27 18.19 -2.58
C VAL A 81 1.54 16.68 -2.65
N ASN A 82 1.15 15.93 -1.62
CA ASN A 82 1.25 14.47 -1.63
C ASN A 82 0.54 13.88 -2.86
N LEU A 83 -0.72 14.26 -3.09
CA LEU A 83 -1.54 13.72 -4.17
C LEU A 83 -1.11 14.17 -5.57
N HIS A 84 -0.79 15.45 -5.78
CA HIS A 84 -0.58 15.99 -7.12
C HIS A 84 0.89 16.17 -7.52
N ARG A 85 1.83 16.03 -6.59
CA ARG A 85 3.27 16.12 -6.88
C ARG A 85 3.97 14.82 -6.56
N ILE A 86 3.83 14.32 -5.33
CA ILE A 86 4.59 13.14 -4.89
C ILE A 86 4.10 11.87 -5.60
N ILE A 87 2.79 11.58 -5.58
CA ILE A 87 2.22 10.37 -6.20
C ILE A 87 2.58 10.26 -7.69
N PRO A 88 2.39 11.28 -8.55
CA PRO A 88 2.77 11.18 -9.96
C PRO A 88 4.26 10.95 -10.19
N CYS A 89 5.14 11.45 -9.32
CA CYS A 89 6.57 11.18 -9.41
C CYS A 89 6.88 9.72 -9.05
N LEU A 90 6.25 9.20 -8.00
CA LEU A 90 6.39 7.81 -7.57
C LEU A 90 5.85 6.82 -8.62
N ALA A 91 4.73 7.13 -9.26
CA ALA A 91 4.13 6.29 -10.30
C ALA A 91 5.05 6.04 -11.51
N LYS A 92 5.98 6.96 -11.81
CA LYS A 92 6.95 6.79 -12.90
C LYS A 92 7.86 5.58 -12.68
N GLU A 93 8.15 5.24 -11.43
CA GLU A 93 9.04 4.12 -11.07
C GLU A 93 8.37 2.74 -11.18
N TYR A 94 7.06 2.67 -11.44
CA TYR A 94 6.33 1.40 -11.57
C TYR A 94 6.80 0.53 -12.73
N HIS A 95 7.46 1.14 -13.73
CA HIS A 95 8.08 0.43 -14.86
C HIS A 95 9.34 -0.35 -14.46
N THR A 96 9.89 -0.11 -13.26
CA THR A 96 11.08 -0.76 -12.73
C THR A 96 10.68 -1.63 -11.52
N PRO A 97 10.37 -2.93 -11.72
CA PRO A 97 9.82 -3.80 -10.66
C PRO A 97 10.66 -3.84 -9.38
N GLU A 98 11.99 -3.78 -9.51
CA GLU A 98 12.92 -3.76 -8.36
C GLU A 98 12.75 -2.53 -7.45
N MET A 99 12.25 -1.42 -8.00
CA MET A 99 12.04 -0.18 -7.25
C MET A 99 10.66 -0.12 -6.56
N VAL A 100 9.69 -0.90 -7.05
CA VAL A 100 8.32 -0.90 -6.54
C VAL A 100 8.24 -1.17 -5.03
N PRO A 101 8.99 -2.11 -4.43
CA PRO A 101 8.96 -2.33 -2.98
C PRO A 101 9.35 -1.11 -2.13
N PHE A 102 10.16 -0.18 -2.66
CA PHE A 102 10.55 1.04 -1.95
C PHE A 102 9.53 2.17 -2.14
N VAL A 103 8.86 2.19 -3.29
CA VAL A 103 7.91 3.23 -3.65
C VAL A 103 6.50 2.94 -3.12
N LEU A 104 6.06 1.70 -3.21
CA LEU A 104 4.70 1.28 -2.89
C LEU A 104 4.27 1.64 -1.44
N PRO A 105 5.11 1.47 -0.40
CA PRO A 105 4.75 1.89 0.96
C PRO A 105 4.43 3.38 1.07
N ASN A 106 5.15 4.23 0.33
CA ASN A 106 4.91 5.68 0.30
C ASN A 106 3.55 6.00 -0.34
N VAL A 107 3.23 5.31 -1.44
CA VAL A 107 1.95 5.50 -2.13
C VAL A 107 0.77 5.05 -1.27
N LEU A 108 0.92 3.91 -0.58
CA LEU A 108 -0.12 3.42 0.33
C LEU A 108 -0.27 4.31 1.56
N LEU A 109 0.81 4.92 2.06
CA LEU A 109 0.74 5.92 3.13
C LEU A 109 -0.08 7.15 2.71
N VAL A 110 0.21 7.72 1.53
CA VAL A 110 -0.60 8.83 1.00
C VAL A 110 -2.06 8.41 0.78
N SER A 111 -2.26 7.15 0.38
CA SER A 111 -3.58 6.58 0.17
C SER A 111 -4.39 6.48 1.46
N GLU A 112 -3.79 6.42 2.65
CA GLU A 112 -4.51 6.42 3.93
C GLU A 112 -5.29 7.72 4.13
N ASP A 113 -4.66 8.86 3.87
CA ASP A 113 -5.24 10.22 4.04
C ASP A 113 -6.11 10.68 2.84
N ALA A 114 -6.02 10.01 1.70
CA ALA A 114 -6.83 10.30 0.51
C ALA A 114 -8.32 10.01 0.75
N THR A 115 -9.24 10.73 0.11
CA THR A 115 -10.64 10.28 0.07
C THR A 115 -10.77 9.07 -0.86
N LYS A 116 -11.94 8.43 -0.84
CA LYS A 116 -12.22 7.30 -1.74
C LYS A 116 -12.16 7.73 -3.20
N GLU A 117 -12.70 8.91 -3.52
CA GLU A 117 -12.73 9.49 -4.85
C GLU A 117 -11.31 9.82 -5.32
N GLU A 118 -10.51 10.50 -4.48
CA GLU A 118 -9.13 10.85 -4.80
C GLU A 118 -8.28 9.60 -5.04
N PHE A 119 -8.41 8.57 -4.20
CA PHE A 119 -7.71 7.30 -4.40
C PHE A 119 -8.10 6.66 -5.74
N GLN A 120 -9.39 6.59 -6.04
CA GLN A 120 -9.88 5.95 -7.25
C GLN A 120 -9.49 6.70 -8.53
N SER A 121 -9.43 8.04 -8.50
CA SER A 121 -9.09 8.83 -9.68
C SER A 121 -7.60 9.04 -9.87
N LEU A 122 -6.82 9.19 -8.80
CA LEU A 122 -5.42 9.65 -8.85
C LEU A 122 -4.39 8.55 -8.58
N ILE A 123 -4.76 7.48 -7.88
CA ILE A 123 -3.80 6.48 -7.38
C ILE A 123 -4.10 5.09 -7.96
N LEU A 124 -5.36 4.66 -7.89
CA LEU A 124 -5.77 3.32 -8.27
C LEU A 124 -5.43 2.92 -9.71
N PRO A 125 -5.59 3.78 -10.75
CA PRO A 125 -5.30 3.41 -12.12
C PRO A 125 -3.87 2.92 -12.32
N ASP A 126 -2.91 3.57 -11.65
CA ASP A 126 -1.48 3.24 -11.75
C ASP A 126 -1.09 2.04 -10.86
N ILE A 127 -1.85 1.78 -9.79
CA ILE A 127 -1.66 0.62 -8.91
C ILE A 127 -2.20 -0.68 -9.54
N ILE A 128 -3.27 -0.63 -10.32
CA ILE A 128 -3.92 -1.84 -10.89
C ILE A 128 -2.92 -2.79 -11.59
N PRO A 129 -1.99 -2.31 -12.44
CA PRO A 129 -0.98 -3.16 -13.06
C PRO A 129 -0.09 -3.88 -12.04
N LEU A 130 0.21 -3.25 -10.90
CA LEU A 130 1.09 -3.78 -9.86
C LEU A 130 0.52 -5.01 -9.16
N PHE A 131 -0.81 -5.15 -9.09
CA PHE A 131 -1.45 -6.35 -8.51
C PHE A 131 -1.11 -7.65 -9.25
N ARG A 132 -0.60 -7.55 -10.49
CA ARG A 132 -0.17 -8.69 -11.31
C ARG A 132 1.30 -9.06 -11.11
N LEU A 133 2.11 -8.19 -10.49
CA LEU A 133 3.52 -8.45 -10.24
C LEU A 133 3.67 -9.49 -9.13
N GLN A 134 4.43 -10.54 -9.43
CA GLN A 134 4.79 -11.57 -8.45
C GLN A 134 6.21 -11.36 -7.91
N GLU A 135 7.07 -10.76 -8.74
CA GLU A 135 8.46 -10.46 -8.40
C GLU A 135 8.71 -8.94 -8.43
N PRO A 136 9.40 -8.38 -7.42
CA PRO A 136 9.86 -9.05 -6.20
C PRO A 136 8.71 -9.46 -5.26
N VAL A 137 8.88 -10.55 -4.52
CA VAL A 137 7.92 -11.09 -3.52
C VAL A 137 7.40 -10.05 -2.53
N GLN A 138 8.22 -9.03 -2.22
CA GLN A 138 7.90 -7.92 -1.33
C GLN A 138 6.70 -7.10 -1.81
N ILE A 139 6.46 -7.01 -3.13
CA ILE A 139 5.30 -6.28 -3.67
C ILE A 139 4.00 -6.90 -3.15
N THR A 140 3.88 -8.23 -3.30
CA THR A 140 2.70 -8.98 -2.82
C THR A 140 2.57 -8.86 -1.30
N LEU A 141 3.69 -8.97 -0.56
CA LEU A 141 3.70 -8.80 0.91
C LEU A 141 3.14 -7.43 1.34
N ILE A 142 3.60 -6.34 0.71
CA ILE A 142 3.15 -4.98 1.04
C ILE A 142 1.65 -4.83 0.77
N PHE A 143 1.14 -5.34 -0.35
CA PHE A 143 -0.29 -5.30 -0.63
C PHE A 143 -1.12 -6.11 0.37
N MET A 144 -0.65 -7.30 0.75
CA MET A 144 -1.31 -8.09 1.78
C MET A 144 -1.34 -7.35 3.12
N GLN A 145 -0.23 -6.76 3.54
CA GLN A 145 -0.15 -5.98 4.79
C GLN A 145 -1.12 -4.78 4.81
N LYS A 146 -1.44 -4.21 3.65
CA LYS A 146 -2.36 -3.07 3.50
C LYS A 146 -3.70 -3.45 2.86
N MET A 147 -4.12 -4.72 2.98
CA MET A 147 -5.35 -5.19 2.35
C MET A 147 -6.61 -4.46 2.84
N GLU A 148 -6.71 -4.15 4.13
CA GLU A 148 -7.86 -3.40 4.69
C GLU A 148 -8.02 -2.01 4.04
N LEU A 149 -6.90 -1.32 3.78
CA LEU A 149 -6.90 -0.05 3.06
C LEU A 149 -7.40 -0.23 1.62
N LEU A 150 -6.89 -1.25 0.91
CA LEU A 150 -7.31 -1.53 -0.46
C LEU A 150 -8.81 -1.82 -0.54
N LEU A 151 -9.33 -2.67 0.34
CA LEU A 151 -10.73 -3.07 0.32
C LEU A 151 -11.67 -1.93 0.70
N SER A 152 -11.26 -1.03 1.59
CA SER A 152 -12.09 0.13 1.96
C SER A 152 -12.18 1.17 0.84
N LYS A 153 -11.16 1.28 -0.03
CA LYS A 153 -11.09 2.33 -1.08
C LYS A 153 -11.35 1.83 -2.50
N CYS A 154 -11.09 0.56 -2.80
CA CYS A 154 -11.32 -0.01 -4.13
C CYS A 154 -12.82 -0.18 -4.43
N PRO A 155 -13.24 0.05 -5.70
CA PRO A 155 -14.55 -0.38 -6.18
C PRO A 155 -14.68 -1.92 -6.18
N GLN A 156 -15.89 -2.43 -6.02
CA GLN A 156 -16.18 -3.87 -6.01
C GLN A 156 -15.67 -4.58 -7.27
N ALA A 157 -15.81 -3.95 -8.45
CA ALA A 157 -15.31 -4.50 -9.70
C ALA A 157 -13.77 -4.69 -9.70
N VAL A 158 -13.02 -3.76 -9.09
CA VAL A 158 -11.56 -3.86 -8.99
C VAL A 158 -11.17 -4.93 -7.97
N ILE A 159 -11.93 -5.05 -6.88
CA ILE A 159 -11.72 -6.12 -5.89
C ILE A 159 -11.87 -7.48 -6.56
N ALA A 160 -12.96 -7.70 -7.30
CA ALA A 160 -13.23 -8.95 -8.00
C ALA A 160 -12.20 -9.26 -9.10
N ASN A 161 -11.86 -8.28 -9.93
CA ASN A 161 -11.06 -8.51 -11.14
C ASN A 161 -9.55 -8.45 -10.92
N HIS A 162 -9.08 -7.82 -9.84
CA HIS A 162 -7.65 -7.59 -9.62
C HIS A 162 -7.17 -8.01 -8.22
N VAL A 163 -7.88 -7.62 -7.16
CA VAL A 163 -7.44 -7.93 -5.78
C VAL A 163 -7.61 -9.41 -5.47
N LEU A 164 -8.75 -10.02 -5.78
CA LEU A 164 -8.97 -11.45 -5.55
C LEU A 164 -8.00 -12.34 -6.34
N PRO A 165 -7.74 -12.10 -7.64
CA PRO A 165 -6.68 -12.82 -8.36
C PRO A 165 -5.30 -12.71 -7.73
N MET A 166 -4.95 -11.55 -7.14
CA MET A 166 -3.71 -11.39 -6.39
C MET A 166 -3.70 -12.25 -5.12
N VAL A 167 -4.82 -12.30 -4.38
CA VAL A 167 -5.00 -13.17 -3.21
C VAL A 167 -4.89 -14.65 -3.58
N TYR A 168 -5.46 -15.08 -4.71
CA TYR A 168 -5.36 -16.46 -5.18
C TYR A 168 -3.91 -16.85 -5.48
N ARG A 169 -3.16 -15.97 -6.15
CA ARG A 169 -1.72 -16.16 -6.39
C ARG A 169 -0.91 -16.18 -5.10
N ALA A 170 -1.28 -15.35 -4.12
CA ALA A 170 -0.62 -15.32 -2.82
C ALA A 170 -0.76 -16.66 -2.06
N LEU A 171 -1.93 -17.30 -2.12
CA LEU A 171 -2.13 -18.66 -1.57
C LEU A 171 -1.30 -19.72 -2.29
N GLU A 172 -1.04 -19.54 -3.58
CA GLU A 172 -0.27 -20.46 -4.42
C GLU A 172 1.24 -20.15 -4.44
N SER A 173 1.68 -19.09 -3.74
CA SER A 173 3.09 -18.70 -3.65
C SER A 173 3.90 -19.71 -2.83
N ASP A 174 5.17 -19.92 -3.15
CA ASP A 174 6.08 -20.76 -2.35
C ASP A 174 6.53 -20.08 -1.03
N ALA A 175 6.28 -18.77 -0.88
CA ALA A 175 6.69 -18.03 0.30
C ALA A 175 5.75 -18.28 1.48
N GLN A 176 6.22 -19.03 2.48
CA GLN A 176 5.48 -19.33 3.72
C GLN A 176 4.85 -18.07 4.34
N GLN A 177 5.62 -16.98 4.45
CA GLN A 177 5.15 -15.73 5.05
C GLN A 177 3.95 -15.12 4.29
N ILE A 178 3.93 -15.21 2.95
CA ILE A 178 2.81 -14.72 2.14
C ILE A 178 1.58 -15.59 2.40
N GLN A 179 1.75 -16.91 2.38
CA GLN A 179 0.65 -17.85 2.61
C GLN A 179 -0.01 -17.59 3.97
N GLU A 180 0.78 -17.51 5.04
CA GLU A 180 0.29 -17.24 6.41
C GLU A 180 -0.44 -15.90 6.51
N LEU A 181 0.17 -14.84 5.97
CA LEU A 181 -0.44 -13.51 5.98
C LEU A 181 -1.75 -13.52 5.20
N CYS A 182 -1.78 -14.11 4.00
CA CYS A 182 -2.96 -14.21 3.16
C CYS A 182 -4.11 -14.94 3.89
N LEU A 183 -3.83 -16.10 4.50
CA LEU A 183 -4.80 -16.88 5.27
C LEU A 183 -5.36 -16.11 6.47
N SER A 184 -4.56 -15.24 7.09
CA SER A 184 -5.00 -14.42 8.22
C SER A 184 -5.95 -13.29 7.81
N ILE A 185 -5.82 -12.77 6.59
CA ILE A 185 -6.58 -11.60 6.12
C ILE A 185 -7.87 -12.03 5.43
N ILE A 186 -7.89 -13.14 4.68
CA ILE A 186 -9.06 -13.63 3.94
C ILE A 186 -10.38 -13.54 4.72
N PRO A 187 -10.46 -14.04 5.98
CA PRO A 187 -11.72 -13.98 6.73
C PRO A 187 -12.23 -12.57 7.01
N LYS A 188 -11.33 -11.57 7.11
CA LYS A 188 -11.70 -10.18 7.42
C LYS A 188 -12.53 -9.52 6.32
N PHE A 189 -12.50 -10.06 5.11
CA PHE A 189 -13.21 -9.50 3.96
C PHE A 189 -14.06 -10.53 3.22
N ALA A 190 -14.35 -11.66 3.87
CA ALA A 190 -15.16 -12.74 3.31
C ALA A 190 -16.55 -12.25 2.85
N SER A 191 -17.13 -11.26 3.54
CA SER A 191 -18.41 -10.63 3.16
C SER A 191 -18.38 -9.86 1.84
N LEU A 192 -17.20 -9.48 1.35
CA LEU A 192 -17.02 -8.81 0.06
C LEU A 192 -16.81 -9.80 -1.10
N ILE A 193 -16.67 -11.09 -0.79
CA ILE A 193 -16.42 -12.14 -1.79
C ILE A 193 -17.75 -12.77 -2.19
N GLU A 194 -18.01 -12.81 -3.49
CA GLU A 194 -19.19 -13.52 -3.99
C GLU A 194 -19.13 -15.01 -3.65
N TYR A 195 -20.28 -15.59 -3.29
CA TYR A 195 -20.39 -16.99 -2.90
C TYR A 195 -19.80 -17.94 -3.98
N SER A 196 -20.01 -17.64 -5.27
CA SER A 196 -19.42 -18.44 -6.37
C SER A 196 -17.89 -18.42 -6.33
N ALA A 197 -17.27 -17.26 -6.10
CA ALA A 197 -15.82 -17.14 -5.99
C ALA A 197 -15.28 -17.82 -4.73
N MET A 198 -16.01 -17.71 -3.61
CA MET A 198 -15.71 -18.41 -2.36
C MET A 198 -15.65 -19.92 -2.57
N LYS A 199 -16.71 -20.49 -3.16
CA LYS A 199 -16.88 -21.93 -3.39
C LYS A 199 -15.93 -22.46 -4.46
N ASN A 200 -15.86 -21.82 -5.62
CA ASN A 200 -15.21 -22.40 -6.80
C ASN A 200 -13.72 -22.03 -6.93
N ALA A 201 -13.27 -20.95 -6.28
CA ALA A 201 -11.90 -20.47 -6.43
C ALA A 201 -11.12 -20.46 -5.10
N LEU A 202 -11.68 -19.88 -4.04
CA LEU A 202 -10.94 -19.65 -2.81
C LEU A 202 -10.81 -20.92 -1.96
N LEU A 203 -11.92 -21.58 -1.64
CA LEU A 203 -11.92 -22.79 -0.82
C LEU A 203 -11.07 -23.93 -1.41
N PRO A 204 -11.14 -24.25 -2.72
CA PRO A 204 -10.29 -25.29 -3.31
C PRO A 204 -8.79 -25.00 -3.14
N ARG A 205 -8.39 -23.72 -3.22
CA ARG A 205 -6.99 -23.31 -3.03
C ARG A 205 -6.53 -23.47 -1.60
N ILE A 206 -7.35 -23.05 -0.62
CA ILE A 206 -7.03 -23.24 0.81
C ILE A 206 -6.96 -24.73 1.15
N LYS A 207 -7.91 -25.54 0.66
CA LYS A 207 -7.91 -27.00 0.84
C LYS A 207 -6.64 -27.64 0.26
N LYS A 208 -6.29 -27.29 -0.97
CA LYS A 208 -5.07 -27.77 -1.64
C LYS A 208 -3.82 -27.40 -0.83
N LEU A 209 -3.70 -26.12 -0.44
CA LEU A 209 -2.58 -25.62 0.35
C LEU A 209 -2.42 -26.36 1.68
N CYS A 210 -3.52 -26.61 2.39
CA CYS A 210 -3.53 -27.31 3.67
C CYS A 210 -2.99 -28.75 3.57
N ILE A 211 -3.28 -29.44 2.45
CA ILE A 211 -2.80 -30.80 2.18
C ILE A 211 -1.33 -30.77 1.74
N SER A 212 -0.98 -29.89 0.79
CA SER A 212 0.32 -29.92 0.12
C SER A 212 1.44 -29.24 0.88
N THR A 213 1.14 -28.30 1.79
CA THR A 213 2.17 -27.57 2.52
C THR A 213 2.99 -28.49 3.43
N SER A 214 4.29 -28.27 3.54
CA SER A 214 5.14 -28.92 4.54
C SER A 214 5.16 -28.18 5.88
N TYR A 215 4.63 -26.95 5.93
CA TYR A 215 4.69 -26.10 7.10
C TYR A 215 3.48 -26.31 8.01
N LEU A 216 3.72 -26.71 9.25
CA LEU A 216 2.67 -26.87 10.27
C LEU A 216 1.87 -25.58 10.47
N SER A 217 2.55 -24.44 10.57
CA SER A 217 1.92 -23.14 10.78
C SER A 217 0.95 -22.76 9.65
N VAL A 218 1.34 -22.98 8.40
CA VAL A 218 0.47 -22.77 7.22
C VAL A 218 -0.75 -23.68 7.29
N ARG A 219 -0.55 -24.96 7.64
CA ARG A 219 -1.65 -25.93 7.77
C ARG A 219 -2.66 -25.52 8.84
N VAL A 220 -2.19 -25.09 10.01
CA VAL A 220 -3.06 -24.58 11.09
C VAL A 220 -3.79 -23.32 10.63
N ASN A 221 -3.10 -22.37 10.00
CA ASN A 221 -3.73 -21.16 9.46
C ASN A 221 -4.79 -21.48 8.39
N CYS A 222 -4.61 -22.51 7.57
CA CYS A 222 -5.65 -22.96 6.63
C CYS A 222 -6.90 -23.42 7.36
N LEU A 223 -6.76 -24.23 8.41
CA LEU A 223 -7.87 -24.71 9.22
C LEU A 223 -8.59 -23.56 9.93
N VAL A 224 -7.85 -22.64 10.55
CA VAL A 224 -8.41 -21.44 11.17
C VAL A 224 -9.15 -20.57 10.15
N CYS A 225 -8.57 -20.38 8.97
CA CYS A 225 -9.19 -19.63 7.89
C CYS A 225 -10.50 -20.29 7.45
N ILE A 226 -10.51 -21.60 7.18
CA ILE A 226 -11.74 -22.34 6.82
C ILE A 226 -12.78 -22.21 7.93
N GLY A 227 -12.40 -22.40 9.19
CA GLY A 227 -13.28 -22.29 10.34
C GLY A 227 -13.98 -20.93 10.40
N LYS A 228 -13.24 -19.83 10.22
CA LYS A 228 -13.81 -18.47 10.18
C LYS A 228 -14.67 -18.21 8.95
N LEU A 229 -14.41 -18.90 7.83
CA LEU A 229 -15.22 -18.78 6.63
C LEU A 229 -16.56 -19.53 6.72
N LEU A 230 -16.72 -20.47 7.65
CA LEU A 230 -17.94 -21.30 7.78
C LEU A 230 -19.23 -20.46 7.87
N GLU A 231 -19.20 -19.30 8.52
CA GLU A 231 -20.34 -18.39 8.66
C GLU A 231 -20.82 -17.82 7.31
N HIS A 232 -19.96 -17.85 6.29
CA HIS A 232 -20.24 -17.39 4.93
C HIS A 232 -20.56 -18.52 3.95
N LEU A 233 -20.60 -19.77 4.42
CA LEU A 233 -20.90 -20.95 3.61
C LEU A 233 -22.29 -21.49 3.92
N ASP A 234 -22.93 -22.09 2.93
CA ASP A 234 -24.19 -22.80 3.13
C ASP A 234 -23.94 -24.19 3.73
N LYS A 235 -24.96 -24.70 4.41
CA LYS A 235 -24.89 -25.98 5.12
C LYS A 235 -24.48 -27.15 4.22
N TRP A 236 -24.94 -27.18 2.97
CA TRP A 236 -24.65 -28.26 2.04
C TRP A 236 -23.18 -28.30 1.67
N LEU A 237 -22.60 -27.15 1.31
CA LEU A 237 -21.17 -27.06 1.03
C LEU A 237 -20.31 -27.50 2.23
N VAL A 238 -20.71 -27.15 3.45
CA VAL A 238 -20.00 -27.59 4.66
C VAL A 238 -20.05 -29.12 4.80
N LEU A 239 -21.23 -29.72 4.66
CA LEU A 239 -21.42 -31.16 4.81
C LEU A 239 -20.74 -31.97 3.68
N ASP A 240 -20.81 -31.49 2.46
CA ASP A 240 -20.39 -32.24 1.27
C ASP A 240 -18.93 -31.99 0.89
N GLU A 241 -18.37 -30.83 1.24
CA GLU A 241 -17.00 -30.47 0.85
C GLU A 241 -16.04 -30.21 2.01
N ILE A 242 -16.49 -29.62 3.13
CA ILE A 242 -15.60 -29.26 4.23
C ILE A 242 -15.40 -30.43 5.18
N LEU A 243 -16.47 -31.05 5.68
CA LEU A 243 -16.36 -32.20 6.60
C LEU A 243 -15.63 -33.40 5.99
N PRO A 244 -15.86 -33.79 4.71
CA PRO A 244 -15.15 -34.91 4.10
C PRO A 244 -13.68 -34.60 3.80
N PHE A 245 -13.31 -33.31 3.78
CA PHE A 245 -11.93 -32.86 3.58
C PHE A 245 -11.08 -32.99 4.85
N LEU A 246 -11.63 -32.73 6.03
CA LEU A 246 -10.86 -32.71 7.29
C LEU A 246 -10.07 -34.00 7.57
N PRO A 247 -10.61 -35.23 7.34
CA PRO A 247 -9.86 -36.47 7.54
C PRO A 247 -8.71 -36.69 6.55
N GLN A 248 -8.69 -35.97 5.42
CA GLN A 248 -7.66 -36.12 4.38
C GLN A 248 -6.36 -35.39 4.73
N ILE A 249 -6.35 -34.56 5.78
CA ILE A 249 -5.20 -33.75 6.18
C ILE A 249 -4.11 -34.68 6.74
N PRO A 250 -2.92 -34.75 6.13
CA PRO A 250 -1.88 -35.71 6.51
C PRO A 250 -1.04 -35.22 7.70
N SER A 251 -1.67 -34.87 8.83
CA SER A 251 -0.96 -34.51 10.07
C SER A 251 -1.66 -35.03 11.32
N LYS A 252 -0.85 -35.48 12.29
CA LYS A 252 -1.28 -35.94 13.62
C LYS A 252 -0.84 -34.97 14.72
N GLU A 253 -0.36 -33.79 14.36
CA GLU A 253 0.13 -32.81 15.33
C GLU A 253 -1.05 -32.26 16.16
N PRO A 254 -0.87 -32.04 17.47
CA PRO A 254 -1.96 -31.60 18.35
C PRO A 254 -2.69 -30.36 17.85
N ALA A 255 -1.97 -29.36 17.34
CA ALA A 255 -2.57 -28.12 16.82
C ALA A 255 -3.51 -28.38 15.62
N VAL A 256 -3.14 -29.32 14.74
CA VAL A 256 -3.96 -29.69 13.57
C VAL A 256 -5.18 -30.47 14.02
N LEU A 257 -5.01 -31.44 14.93
CA LEU A 257 -6.12 -32.20 15.48
C LEU A 257 -7.13 -31.31 16.21
N MET A 258 -6.65 -30.33 16.98
CA MET A 258 -7.51 -29.33 17.62
C MET A 258 -8.28 -28.51 16.60
N GLY A 259 -7.65 -28.14 15.47
CA GLY A 259 -8.33 -27.44 14.37
C GLY A 259 -9.40 -28.27 13.69
N VAL A 260 -9.13 -29.54 13.42
CA VAL A 260 -10.10 -30.48 12.84
C VAL A 260 -11.29 -30.69 13.78
N LEU A 261 -11.06 -30.74 15.09
CA LEU A 261 -12.10 -30.90 16.11
C LEU A 261 -12.88 -29.61 16.42
N GLY A 262 -12.53 -28.48 15.78
CA GLY A 262 -13.20 -27.20 15.99
C GLY A 262 -12.92 -26.56 17.36
N LYS A 263 -11.73 -26.81 17.93
CA LYS A 263 -11.31 -26.32 19.25
C LYS A 263 -10.16 -25.27 19.18
N LEU A 264 -9.95 -24.63 18.02
CA LEU A 264 -8.96 -23.57 17.82
C LEU A 264 -9.52 -22.17 18.09
#